data_AF-A0A6V7LYK8-F1
#
_entry.id   AF-A0A6V7LYK8-F1
#
_cell.length_a   1.000
_cell.length_b   1.000
_cell.length_c   1.000
_cell.angle_alpha   90.00
_cell.angle_beta   90.00
_cell.angle_gamma   90.00
#
_symmetry.space_group_name_H-M   'P 1'
#
loop_
_entity.id
_entity.type
_entity.pdbx_description
1 polymer ?
#
loop_
_entity_poly.entity_id
_entity_poly.type
_entity_poly.pdbx_seq_one_letter_code
_entity_poly.pdbx_strand_id
1 'polypeptide(L)' 'GSLNHSITFYNTTAGQHMNTIKFHEGFMGTRIPPVACLSFHPNRVVIAAGCIDNTITAYGPEIRR' A
#
# COMPACT_ATOMS: atom_id res chain seq x y z
N GLY A 1 1.62 -7.49 -0.86
CA GLY A 1 0.77 -7.07 0.26
C GLY A 1 0.86 -8.13 1.32
N SER A 2 0.61 -7.79 2.58
CA SER A 2 0.53 -8.79 3.65
C SER A 2 -0.91 -8.92 4.15
N LEU A 3 -1.26 -10.12 4.61
CA LEU A 3 -2.49 -10.36 5.37
C LEU A 3 -2.50 -9.61 6.71
N ASN A 4 -1.34 -9.15 7.17
CA ASN A 4 -1.17 -8.32 8.37
C ASN A 4 -1.49 -6.84 8.10
N HIS A 5 -2.53 -6.56 7.30
CA HIS A 5 -3.04 -5.20 7.03
C HIS A 5 -1.93 -4.18 6.69
N SER A 6 -0.95 -4.60 5.88
CA SER A 6 0.21 -3.78 5.58
C SER A 6 0.75 -3.96 4.16
N ILE A 7 1.24 -2.86 3.62
CA ILE A 7 1.88 -2.76 2.31
C ILE A 7 3.26 -2.17 2.52
N THR A 8 4.30 -2.96 2.30
CA THR A 8 5.69 -2.53 2.44
C THR A 8 6.33 -2.35 1.08
N PHE A 9 7.04 -1.24 0.92
CA PHE A 9 7.80 -0.88 -0.26
C PHE A 9 9.29 -1.10 0.00
N TYR A 10 9.95 -1.73 -0.97
CA TYR A 10 11.38 -1.98 -0.96
C TYR A 10 12.02 -1.42 -2.21
N ASN A 11 13.23 -0.90 -2.07
CA ASN A 11 14.07 -0.51 -3.19
C ASN A 11 14.69 -1.78 -3.80
N THR A 12 14.44 -2.04 -5.08
CA THR A 12 14.92 -3.23 -5.78
C THR A 12 16.44 -3.24 -5.98
N THR A 13 17.06 -2.07 -6.12
CA THR A 13 18.50 -1.94 -6.40
C THR A 13 19.34 -2.10 -5.13
N ALA A 14 18.88 -1.55 -4.01
CA ALA A 14 19.60 -1.57 -2.74
C ALA A 14 19.06 -2.62 -1.75
N GLY A 15 17.93 -3.27 -2.05
CA GLY A 15 17.22 -4.18 -1.14
C GLY A 15 16.66 -3.49 0.11
N GLN A 16 16.70 -2.16 0.18
CA GLN A 16 16.36 -1.43 1.39
C GLN A 16 14.87 -1.21 1.54
N HIS A 17 14.40 -1.31 2.79
CA HIS A 17 13.06 -0.89 3.18
C HIS A 17 12.90 0.60 2.92
N MET A 18 11.88 0.99 2.17
CA MET A 18 11.61 2.40 1.86
C MET A 18 10.50 2.94 2.74
N ASN A 19 9.34 2.26 2.73
CA ASN A 19 8.16 2.74 3.42
C ASN A 19 7.23 1.57 3.74
N THR A 20 6.39 1.72 4.76
CA THR A 20 5.27 0.81 4.97
C THR A 20 4.00 1.60 5.25
N ILE A 21 2.97 1.30 4.48
CA ILE A 21 1.61 1.68 4.80
C ILE A 21 1.06 0.56 5.69
N LYS A 22 0.88 0.86 6.99
CA LYS A 22 0.32 -0.06 7.99
C LYS A 22 -1.01 0.49 8.48
N PHE A 23 -1.97 -0.39 8.68
CA PHE A 23 -3.10 -0.07 9.53
C PHE A 23 -2.64 0.01 10.99
N HIS A 24 -3.07 1.07 11.68
CA HIS A 24 -2.92 1.21 13.13
C HIS A 24 -4.32 1.05 13.75
N GLU A 25 -4.47 0.18 14.74
CA GLU A 25 -5.71 0.04 15.52
C GLU A 25 -5.95 1.31 16.34
N GLY A 26 -6.57 2.30 15.71
CA GLY A 26 -7.04 3.53 16.32
C GLY A 26 -8.44 3.83 15.78
N PHE A 27 -9.32 4.30 16.67
CA PHE A 27 -10.76 4.49 16.44
C PHE A 27 -11.13 5.34 15.20
N MET A 28 -10.16 6.07 14.61
CA MET A 28 -10.35 6.92 13.42
C MET A 28 -9.32 6.68 12.30
N GLY A 29 -8.58 5.57 12.32
CA GLY A 29 -7.64 5.23 11.25
C GLY A 29 -8.37 4.69 10.01
N THR A 30 -7.94 5.10 8.81
CA THR A 30 -8.40 4.48 7.54
C THR A 30 -8.10 2.98 7.57
N ARG A 31 -9.14 2.15 7.69
CA ARG A 31 -9.01 0.70 7.70
C ARG A 31 -8.44 0.25 6.36
N ILE A 32 -7.26 -0.37 6.40
CA ILE A 32 -6.70 -1.08 5.24
C ILE A 32 -7.05 -2.54 5.46
N PRO A 33 -7.95 -3.11 4.66
CA PRO A 33 -8.30 -4.51 4.77
C PRO A 33 -7.13 -5.39 4.32
N PRO A 34 -7.16 -6.71 4.61
CA PRO A 34 -6.11 -7.62 4.17
C PRO A 34 -5.91 -7.51 2.66
N VAL A 35 -4.66 -7.25 2.26
CA VAL A 35 -4.33 -7.00 0.85
C VAL A 35 -4.06 -8.33 0.17
N ALA A 36 -4.90 -8.69 -0.80
CA ALA A 36 -4.78 -9.91 -1.59
C ALA A 36 -3.82 -9.73 -2.78
N CYS A 37 -3.89 -8.58 -3.46
CA CYS A 37 -3.06 -8.30 -4.63
C CYS A 37 -2.54 -6.87 -4.64
N LEU A 38 -1.41 -6.67 -5.32
CA LEU A 38 -0.80 -5.37 -5.56
C LEU A 38 -0.42 -5.27 -7.03
N SER A 39 -0.66 -4.12 -7.66
CA SER A 39 -0.23 -3.85 -9.03
C SER A 39 0.28 -2.42 -9.16
N PHE A 40 1.47 -2.27 -9.75
CA PHE A 40 2.05 -0.97 -10.04
C PHE A 40 1.51 -0.45 -11.38
N HIS A 41 1.24 0.84 -11.43
CA HIS A 41 0.94 1.50 -12.69
C HIS A 41 2.21 1.53 -13.57
N PRO A 42 2.11 1.24 -14.89
CA PRO A 42 3.28 1.08 -15.75
C PRO A 42 4.15 2.33 -15.86
N ASN A 43 3.53 3.52 -15.86
CA ASN A 43 4.23 4.80 -16.13
C ASN A 43 4.19 5.80 -14.96
N ARG A 44 3.50 5.46 -13.86
CA ARG A 44 3.26 6.41 -12.76
C ARG A 44 3.63 5.72 -11.47
N VAL A 45 4.11 6.49 -10.50
CA VAL A 45 4.42 5.99 -9.15
C VAL A 45 3.10 5.79 -8.39
N VAL A 46 2.21 4.95 -8.90
CA VAL A 46 0.93 4.64 -8.28
C VAL A 46 0.82 3.14 -8.15
N ILE A 47 0.31 2.68 -7.02
CA ILE A 47 0.05 1.26 -6.77
C ILE A 47 -1.42 1.07 -6.43
N ALA A 48 -2.04 0.09 -7.07
CA ALA A 48 -3.36 -0.39 -6.72
C ALA A 48 -3.23 -1.59 -5.77
N ALA A 49 -4.01 -1.58 -4.70
CA ALA A 49 -4.15 -2.67 -3.76
C ALA A 49 -5.58 -3.22 -3.83
N GLY A 50 -5.69 -4.50 -4.18
CA GLY A 50 -6.95 -5.23 -4.11
C GLY A 50 -7.04 -5.96 -2.79
N CYS A 51 -8.13 -5.75 -2.07
CA CYS A 51 -8.36 -6.29 -0.74
C CYS A 51 -9.34 -7.48 -0.77
N ILE A 52 -9.30 -8.30 0.28
CA ILE A 52 -10.17 -9.49 0.40
C ILE A 52 -11.65 -9.10 0.57
N ASP A 53 -11.94 -7.91 1.08
CA ASP A 53 -13.29 -7.38 1.32
C ASP A 53 -13.92 -6.72 0.08
N ASN A 54 -13.43 -7.07 -1.12
CA ASN A 54 -13.86 -6.52 -2.41
C ASN A 54 -13.60 -5.01 -2.57
N THR A 55 -12.80 -4.40 -1.70
CA THR A 55 -12.38 -3.00 -1.88
C THR A 55 -11.09 -2.91 -2.69
N ILE A 56 -10.95 -1.81 -3.42
CA ILE A 56 -9.74 -1.47 -4.17
C ILE A 56 -9.30 -0.09 -3.73
N THR A 57 -8.05 0.02 -3.28
CA THR A 57 -7.44 1.29 -2.88
C THR A 57 -6.24 1.59 -3.78
N ALA A 58 -6.03 2.88 -4.11
CA ALA A 58 -4.89 3.32 -4.89
C ALA A 58 -4.04 4.28 -4.05
N TYR A 59 -2.73 4.06 -4.04
CA TYR A 59 -1.77 4.90 -3.33
C TYR A 59 -0.81 5.53 -4.35
N GLY A 60 -0.59 6.83 -4.22
CA GLY A 60 0.38 7.58 -5.03
C GLY A 60 1.24 8.48 -4.14
N PRO A 61 2.33 9.06 -4.68
CA PRO A 61 3.12 10.03 -3.97
C PRO A 61 2.27 11.25 -3.65
N GLU A 62 2.55 11.86 -2.50
CA GLU A 62 2.02 13.16 -2.18
C GLU A 62 2.48 14.19 -3.22
N ILE A 63 1.52 14.94 -3.78
CA ILE A 63 1.84 16.06 -4.66
C ILE A 63 2.35 17.18 -3.75
N ARG A 64 3.67 17.33 -3.64
CA ARG A 64 4.26 18.50 -2.98
C ARG A 64 3.87 19.75 -3.77
N ARG A 65 2.94 20.53 -3.21
CA ARG A 65 2.55 21.86 -3.69
C ARG A 65 3.47 22.93 -3.10
#